data_AF-A0A2H1WPJ9-F1
#
_entry.id   AF-A0A2H1WPJ9-F1
#
_cell.length_a   1.000
_cell.length_b   1.000
_cell.length_c   1.000
_cell.angle_alpha   90.00
_cell.angle_beta   90.00
_cell.angle_gamma   90.00
#
_symmetry.space_group_name_H-M   'P 1'
#
loop_
_entity.id
_entity.type
_entity.pdbx_description
1 polymer ?
#
loop_
_entity_poly.entity_id
_entity_poly.type
_entity_poly.pdbx_seq_one_letter_code
_entity_poly.pdbx_strand_id
1 'polypeptide(L)'
;MGDVLSLFSVIIMKFKSKFNESKIYFHFDLPWEKLKTVKWMNEKATANRAYVPTTVENVANVCTHALCVAPASLGARELLTRSVNAPQAIAAVVYGLALCLLFAVSTTFHSVCCCRSDTKMKHFLHRCDRAMIYIFIASSYFPWLTVGTLSCWMLRELRWVIWLLAVLGITYQQIFHERYKMLELLLYLVMGLGPAAIIVTSNVRPWLGNLLFSAL
;
A
#
# COMPACT_ATOMS: atom_id res chain seq x y z
N MET A 1 -18.06 -19.70 7.03
CA MET A 1 -17.70 -18.35 7.51
C MET A 1 -17.02 -18.38 8.89
N GLY A 2 -17.37 -19.33 9.77
CA GLY A 2 -16.72 -19.52 11.07
C GLY A 2 -15.24 -19.90 11.01
N ASP A 3 -14.82 -20.71 10.03
CA ASP A 3 -13.43 -21.21 9.96
C ASP A 3 -12.41 -20.14 9.59
N VAL A 4 -12.78 -19.19 8.74
CA VAL A 4 -11.89 -18.08 8.35
C VAL A 4 -11.72 -17.11 9.53
N LEU A 5 -12.82 -16.77 10.21
CA LEU A 5 -12.77 -15.92 11.42
C LEU A 5 -12.02 -16.60 12.57
N SER A 6 -12.14 -17.92 12.70
CA SER A 6 -11.36 -18.74 13.65
C SER A 6 -9.87 -18.70 13.35
N LEU A 7 -9.48 -18.88 12.08
CA LEU A 7 -8.07 -18.84 11.65
C LEU A 7 -7.44 -17.45 11.87
N PHE A 8 -8.18 -16.38 11.56
CA PHE A 8 -7.74 -15.01 11.85
C PHE A 8 -7.59 -14.76 13.35
N SER A 9 -8.54 -15.24 14.17
CA SER A 9 -8.46 -15.13 15.64
C SER A 9 -7.25 -15.88 16.22
N VAL A 10 -6.98 -17.10 15.73
CA VAL A 10 -5.82 -17.92 16.14
C VAL A 10 -4.49 -17.26 15.74
N ILE A 11 -4.41 -16.66 14.55
CA ILE A 11 -3.22 -15.93 14.10
C ILE A 11 -2.98 -14.70 14.99
N ILE A 12 -4.03 -13.92 15.28
CA ILE A 12 -3.95 -12.74 16.17
C ILE A 12 -3.54 -13.16 17.59
N MET A 13 -4.10 -14.25 18.13
CA MET A 13 -3.73 -14.76 19.45
C MET A 13 -2.28 -15.23 19.52
N LYS A 14 -1.79 -15.97 18.51
CA LYS A 14 -0.38 -16.40 18.45
C LYS A 14 0.56 -15.21 18.31
N PHE A 15 0.19 -14.19 17.54
CA PHE A 15 1.00 -12.98 17.40
C PHE A 15 1.03 -12.18 18.70
N LYS A 16 -0.12 -12.01 19.36
CA LYS A 16 -0.24 -11.34 20.67
C LYS A 16 0.52 -12.08 21.77
N SER A 17 0.47 -13.41 21.80
CA SER A 17 1.21 -14.24 22.74
C SER A 17 2.72 -14.10 22.56
N LYS A 18 3.23 -14.15 21.33
CA LYS A 18 4.65 -13.98 21.03
C LYS A 18 5.17 -12.56 21.37
N PHE A 19 4.31 -11.55 21.22
CA PHE A 19 4.61 -10.16 21.58
C PHE A 19 4.56 -9.91 23.09
N ASN A 20 3.71 -10.63 23.82
CA ASN A 20 3.56 -10.52 25.27
C ASN A 20 4.68 -11.27 26.03
N GLU A 21 5.29 -12.29 25.42
CA GLU A 21 6.47 -12.97 25.96
C GLU A 21 7.76 -12.14 25.79
N SER A 22 7.81 -11.26 24.78
CA SER A 22 8.88 -10.28 24.66
C SER A 22 8.63 -9.09 25.61
N LYS A 23 8.88 -9.29 26.91
CA LYS A 23 9.08 -8.19 27.88
C LYS A 23 10.37 -7.45 27.54
N ILE A 24 10.40 -6.75 26.41
CA ILE A 24 11.50 -5.86 26.04
C ILE A 24 11.23 -4.53 26.73
N TYR A 25 11.76 -4.40 27.95
CA TYR A 25 11.86 -3.10 28.60
C TYR A 25 13.01 -2.33 27.94
N PHE A 26 12.68 -1.53 26.91
CA PHE A 26 13.61 -0.52 26.42
C PHE A 26 13.68 0.60 27.45
N HIS A 27 14.67 0.56 28.34
CA HIS A 27 15.09 1.74 29.10
C HIS A 27 15.80 2.68 28.11
N PHE A 28 15.02 3.55 27.45
CA PHE A 28 15.54 4.53 26.51
C PHE A 28 15.53 5.89 27.22
N ASP A 29 16.66 6.27 27.81
CA ASP A 29 16.86 7.63 28.32
C ASP A 29 17.03 8.58 27.12
N LEU A 30 15.90 9.01 26.55
CA LEU A 30 15.86 9.95 25.43
C LEU A 30 16.42 11.31 25.90
N PRO A 31 17.37 11.92 25.18
CA PRO A 31 17.89 13.24 25.50
C PRO A 31 16.89 14.33 25.09
N TRP A 32 15.78 14.44 25.83
CA TRP A 32 14.62 15.28 25.51
C TRP A 32 14.98 16.73 25.18
N GLU A 33 15.93 17.31 25.90
CA GLU A 33 16.39 18.68 25.65
C GLU A 33 17.13 18.84 24.30
N LYS A 34 17.86 17.80 23.86
CA LYS A 34 18.47 17.78 22.53
C LYS A 34 17.43 17.57 21.43
N LEU A 35 16.35 16.83 21.69
CA LEU A 35 15.29 16.58 20.71
C LEU A 35 14.44 17.83 20.44
N LYS A 36 14.23 18.69 21.44
CA LYS A 36 13.51 19.97 21.29
C LYS A 36 14.23 20.95 20.37
N THR A 37 15.55 20.86 20.24
CA THR A 37 16.34 21.75 19.38
C THR A 37 16.49 21.24 17.95
N VAL A 38 16.09 19.99 17.66
CA VAL A 38 16.11 19.43 16.31
C VAL A 38 15.00 20.06 15.48
N LYS A 39 15.36 20.53 14.28
CA LYS A 39 14.38 20.98 13.29
C LYS A 39 13.76 19.77 12.59
N TRP A 40 12.66 19.26 13.14
CA TRP A 40 11.97 18.05 12.66
C TRP A 40 11.31 18.21 11.29
N MET A 41 10.77 19.39 10.99
CA MET A 41 9.99 19.65 9.78
C MET A 41 10.26 21.08 9.29
N ASN A 42 10.20 21.27 7.98
CA ASN A 42 10.26 22.61 7.39
C ASN A 42 8.88 23.26 7.33
N GLU A 43 8.85 24.56 7.01
CA GLU A 43 7.60 25.26 6.77
C GLU A 43 6.82 24.63 5.63
N LYS A 44 5.48 24.71 5.71
CA LYS A 44 4.60 24.22 4.65
C LYS A 44 4.98 24.81 3.29
N ALA A 45 4.82 24.01 2.25
CA ALA A 45 4.94 24.48 0.88
C ALA A 45 3.98 25.66 0.65
N THR A 46 4.45 26.70 -0.04
CA THR A 46 3.59 27.78 -0.52
C THR A 46 3.16 27.49 -1.96
N ALA A 47 2.14 28.18 -2.47
CA ALA A 47 1.62 27.93 -3.82
C ALA A 47 2.68 27.98 -4.93
N ASN A 48 3.78 28.73 -4.73
CA ASN A 48 4.84 28.93 -5.72
C ASN A 48 6.12 28.11 -5.45
N ARG A 49 6.19 27.29 -4.40
CA ARG A 49 7.38 26.48 -4.10
C ARG A 49 7.02 25.07 -3.65
N ALA A 50 7.71 24.07 -4.19
CA ALA A 50 7.59 22.70 -3.72
C ALA A 50 8.07 22.58 -2.26
N TYR A 51 7.50 21.63 -1.52
CA TYR A 51 7.98 21.32 -0.17
C TYR A 51 9.41 20.77 -0.25
N VAL A 52 10.30 21.27 0.60
CA VAL A 52 11.67 20.78 0.70
C VAL A 52 11.82 20.07 2.05
N PRO A 53 11.95 18.73 2.07
CA PRO A 53 12.12 18.01 3.32
C PRO A 53 13.50 18.24 3.93
N THR A 54 13.57 18.23 5.25
CA THR A 54 14.79 18.23 6.05
C THR A 54 15.55 16.90 5.91
N THR A 55 16.81 16.89 6.34
CA THR A 55 17.59 15.64 6.42
C THR A 55 16.93 14.62 7.34
N VAL A 56 16.33 15.09 8.44
CA VAL A 56 15.64 14.22 9.41
C VAL A 56 14.41 13.57 8.78
N GLU A 57 13.62 14.32 8.01
CA GLU A 57 12.46 13.77 7.28
C GLU A 57 12.87 12.72 6.25
N ASN A 58 13.93 12.98 5.48
CA ASN A 58 14.41 11.99 4.51
C ASN A 58 14.89 10.71 5.19
N VAL A 59 15.63 10.82 6.31
CA VAL A 59 16.06 9.65 7.08
C VAL A 59 14.86 8.90 7.67
N ALA A 60 13.88 9.62 8.22
CA ALA A 60 12.65 9.02 8.73
C ALA A 60 11.92 8.25 7.63
N ASN A 61 11.78 8.83 6.43
CA ASN A 61 11.17 8.17 5.28
C ASN A 61 11.97 6.92 4.84
N VAL A 62 13.31 6.99 4.78
CA VAL A 62 14.12 5.80 4.50
C VAL A 62 13.84 4.70 5.52
N CYS A 63 13.87 5.03 6.81
CA CYS A 63 13.66 4.05 7.88
C CYS A 63 12.28 3.42 7.82
N THR A 64 11.21 4.20 7.65
CA THR A 64 9.84 3.67 7.62
C THR A 64 9.64 2.74 6.42
N HIS A 65 10.10 3.11 5.23
CA HIS A 65 9.96 2.28 4.04
C HIS A 65 10.88 1.05 4.06
N ALA A 66 12.14 1.21 4.48
CA ALA A 66 13.10 0.11 4.55
C ALA A 66 12.65 -0.98 5.54
N LEU A 67 12.14 -0.57 6.70
CA LEU A 67 11.59 -1.50 7.69
C LEU A 67 10.42 -2.32 7.14
N CYS A 68 9.63 -1.76 6.21
CA CYS A 68 8.51 -2.45 5.58
C CYS A 68 8.91 -3.44 4.47
N VAL A 69 10.14 -3.38 3.95
CA VAL A 69 10.62 -4.33 2.91
C VAL A 69 10.64 -5.77 3.44
N ALA A 70 11.10 -5.97 4.67
CA ALA A 70 11.19 -7.30 5.29
C ALA A 70 9.80 -7.97 5.47
N PRO A 71 8.81 -7.37 6.16
CA PRO A 71 7.48 -7.97 6.26
C PRO A 71 6.78 -8.10 4.91
N ALA A 72 6.99 -7.18 3.96
CA ALA A 72 6.45 -7.31 2.60
C ALA A 72 7.00 -8.56 1.89
N SER A 73 8.31 -8.78 1.97
CA SER A 73 8.99 -9.94 1.37
C SER A 73 8.54 -11.27 2.02
N LEU A 74 8.43 -11.29 3.34
CA LEU A 74 7.94 -12.45 4.08
C LEU A 74 6.46 -12.75 3.75
N GLY A 75 5.63 -11.71 3.65
CA GLY A 75 4.23 -11.81 3.25
C GLY A 75 4.07 -12.32 1.82
N ALA A 76 4.86 -11.79 0.87
CA ALA A 76 4.86 -12.26 -0.52
C ALA A 76 5.24 -13.74 -0.63
N ARG A 77 6.27 -14.17 0.13
CA ARG A 77 6.66 -15.57 0.20
C ARG A 77 5.54 -16.45 0.77
N GLU A 78 4.94 -16.02 1.87
CA GLU A 78 3.86 -16.77 2.53
C GLU A 78 2.60 -16.90 1.65
N LEU A 79 2.26 -15.86 0.89
CA LEU A 79 1.15 -15.92 -0.07
C LEU A 79 1.42 -16.96 -1.16
N LEU A 80 2.66 -17.04 -1.64
CA LEU A 80 3.04 -18.00 -2.67
C LEU A 80 3.04 -19.43 -2.14
N THR A 81 3.59 -19.67 -0.94
CA THR A 81 3.62 -21.02 -0.33
C THR A 81 2.22 -21.55 0.00
N ARG A 82 1.26 -20.67 0.29
CA ARG A 82 -0.14 -21.05 0.54
C ARG A 82 -0.99 -21.19 -0.71
N SER A 83 -0.49 -20.80 -1.88
CA SER A 83 -1.26 -20.92 -3.10
C SER A 83 -1.43 -22.38 -3.52
N VAL A 84 -2.68 -22.82 -3.69
CA VAL A 84 -2.99 -24.23 -4.06
C VAL A 84 -3.31 -24.40 -5.54
N ASN A 85 -3.58 -23.31 -6.26
CA ASN A 85 -3.92 -23.33 -7.68
C ASN A 85 -3.31 -22.14 -8.42
N ALA A 86 -3.29 -22.22 -9.76
CA ALA A 86 -2.66 -21.22 -10.61
C ALA A 86 -3.23 -19.79 -10.41
N PRO A 87 -4.55 -19.56 -10.31
CA PRO A 87 -5.08 -18.22 -10.04
C PRO A 87 -4.60 -17.61 -8.72
N GLN A 88 -4.50 -18.42 -7.66
CA GLN A 88 -3.96 -17.97 -6.37
C GLN A 88 -2.47 -17.67 -6.46
N ALA A 89 -1.69 -18.49 -7.16
CA ALA A 89 -0.26 -18.25 -7.35
C ALA A 89 0.00 -16.95 -8.13
N ILE A 90 -0.74 -16.73 -9.23
CA ILE A 90 -0.64 -15.50 -10.01
C ILE A 90 -1.02 -14.28 -9.16
N ALA A 91 -2.10 -14.38 -8.39
CA ALA A 91 -2.52 -13.30 -7.48
C ALA A 91 -1.47 -13.00 -6.40
N ALA A 92 -0.88 -14.03 -5.81
CA ALA A 92 0.19 -13.91 -4.82
C ALA A 92 1.43 -13.23 -5.40
N VAL A 93 1.84 -13.61 -6.61
CA VAL A 93 2.98 -13.00 -7.30
C VAL A 93 2.72 -11.54 -7.65
N VAL A 94 1.57 -11.23 -8.26
CA VAL A 94 1.22 -9.86 -8.68
C VAL A 94 1.19 -8.92 -7.48
N TYR A 95 0.48 -9.28 -6.40
CA TYR A 95 0.38 -8.45 -5.21
C TYR A 95 1.70 -8.41 -4.43
N GLY A 96 2.33 -9.57 -4.22
CA GLY A 96 3.56 -9.68 -3.44
C GLY A 96 4.73 -8.92 -4.07
N LEU A 97 4.93 -9.06 -5.38
CA LEU A 97 5.96 -8.31 -6.10
C LEU A 97 5.68 -6.81 -6.08
N ALA A 98 4.45 -6.38 -6.34
CA ALA A 98 4.10 -4.96 -6.32
C ALA A 98 4.33 -4.33 -4.95
N LEU A 99 3.95 -5.01 -3.86
CA LEU A 99 4.19 -4.55 -2.49
C LEU A 99 5.69 -4.48 -2.16
N CYS A 100 6.48 -5.48 -2.56
CA CYS A 100 7.92 -5.46 -2.36
C CYS A 100 8.58 -4.33 -3.15
N LEU A 101 8.20 -4.15 -4.42
CA LEU A 101 8.72 -3.09 -5.28
C LEU A 101 8.33 -1.70 -4.78
N LEU A 102 7.12 -1.52 -4.25
CA LEU A 102 6.68 -0.25 -3.65
C LEU A 102 7.68 0.19 -2.56
N PHE A 103 7.96 -0.69 -1.59
CA PHE A 103 8.88 -0.35 -0.51
C PHE A 103 10.33 -0.28 -0.97
N ALA A 104 10.78 -1.15 -1.87
CA ALA A 104 12.15 -1.14 -2.37
C ALA A 104 12.48 0.12 -3.19
N VAL A 105 11.60 0.50 -4.12
CA VAL A 105 11.77 1.71 -4.93
C VAL A 105 11.72 2.96 -4.04
N SER A 106 10.79 3.02 -3.08
CA SER A 106 10.67 4.16 -2.17
C SER A 106 11.88 4.32 -1.26
N THR A 107 12.36 3.20 -0.70
CA THR A 107 13.59 3.17 0.10
C THR A 107 14.79 3.66 -0.72
N THR A 108 14.92 3.18 -1.95
CA THR A 108 16.01 3.58 -2.86
C THR A 108 15.93 5.07 -3.18
N PHE A 109 14.73 5.58 -3.49
CA PHE A 109 14.49 6.99 -3.80
C PHE A 109 14.89 7.90 -2.63
N HIS A 110 14.39 7.63 -1.42
CA HIS A 110 14.71 8.45 -0.26
C HIS A 110 16.18 8.33 0.16
N SER A 111 16.80 7.15 -0.04
CA SER A 111 18.24 6.96 0.22
C SER A 111 19.08 7.85 -0.71
N VAL A 112 18.74 7.91 -2.01
CA VAL A 112 19.38 8.82 -2.96
C VAL A 112 19.15 10.29 -2.59
N CYS A 113 17.96 10.64 -2.08
CA CYS A 113 17.69 11.99 -1.58
C CYS A 113 18.58 12.36 -0.37
N CYS A 114 18.85 11.42 0.54
CA CYS A 114 19.78 11.63 1.66
C CYS A 114 21.21 11.91 1.20
N CYS A 115 21.67 11.27 0.12
CA CYS A 115 23.02 11.44 -0.44
C CYS A 115 23.24 12.76 -1.19
N ARG A 116 22.27 13.69 -1.18
CA ARG A 116 22.41 15.09 -1.61
C ARG A 116 22.85 15.32 -3.07
N SER A 117 22.73 14.33 -3.94
CA SER A 117 23.10 14.46 -5.35
C SER A 117 21.85 14.70 -6.21
N ASP A 118 21.70 15.92 -6.73
CA ASP A 118 20.62 16.27 -7.64
C ASP A 118 20.91 15.69 -9.04
N THR A 119 20.54 14.42 -9.19
CA THR A 119 20.92 13.59 -10.34
C THR A 119 19.71 13.29 -11.21
N LYS A 120 19.96 13.00 -12.50
CA LYS A 120 18.96 12.42 -13.40
C LYS A 120 18.32 11.15 -12.79
N MET A 121 19.10 10.38 -12.02
CA MET A 121 18.64 9.20 -11.29
C MET A 121 17.58 9.53 -10.24
N LYS A 122 17.78 10.60 -9.45
CA LYS A 122 16.79 11.05 -8.46
C LYS A 122 15.44 11.39 -9.12
N HIS A 123 15.44 12.10 -10.25
CA HIS A 123 14.21 12.39 -10.99
C HIS A 123 13.54 11.15 -11.57
N PHE A 124 14.33 10.16 -12.03
CA PHE A 124 13.80 8.88 -12.49
C PHE A 124 13.16 8.10 -11.34
N LEU A 125 13.89 7.92 -10.23
CA LEU A 125 13.41 7.22 -9.04
C LEU A 125 12.17 7.87 -8.44
N HIS A 126 12.11 9.20 -8.42
CA HIS A 126 10.92 9.94 -7.98
C HIS A 126 9.68 9.63 -8.84
N ARG A 127 9.86 9.53 -10.16
CA ARG A 127 8.77 9.15 -11.08
C ARG A 127 8.35 7.70 -10.88
N CYS A 128 9.31 6.80 -10.65
CA CYS A 128 9.05 5.39 -10.37
C CYS A 128 8.32 5.19 -9.04
N ASP A 129 8.77 5.85 -7.96
CA ASP A 129 8.17 5.78 -6.63
C ASP A 129 6.68 6.14 -6.67
N ARG A 130 6.34 7.23 -7.36
CA ARG A 130 4.94 7.63 -7.54
C ARG A 130 4.15 6.71 -8.47
N ALA A 131 4.77 6.18 -9.53
CA ALA A 131 4.12 5.21 -10.40
C ALA A 131 3.79 3.90 -9.65
N MET A 132 4.64 3.51 -8.69
CA MET A 132 4.41 2.32 -7.86
C MET A 132 3.14 2.43 -7.00
N ILE A 133 2.67 3.63 -6.66
CA ILE A 133 1.40 3.81 -5.94
C ILE A 133 0.23 3.31 -6.80
N TYR A 134 0.17 3.70 -8.07
CA TYR A 134 -0.87 3.23 -9.01
C TYR A 134 -0.81 1.71 -9.21
N ILE A 135 0.39 1.16 -9.40
CA ILE A 135 0.60 -0.29 -9.55
C ILE A 135 0.17 -1.01 -8.27
N PHE A 136 0.55 -0.49 -7.10
CA PHE A 136 0.21 -1.09 -5.83
C PHE A 136 -1.30 -1.11 -5.60
N ILE A 137 -2.00 0.00 -5.83
CA ILE A 137 -3.47 0.05 -5.73
C ILE A 137 -4.10 -1.02 -6.63
N ALA A 138 -3.70 -1.09 -7.91
CA ALA A 138 -4.24 -2.08 -8.83
C ALA A 138 -3.95 -3.53 -8.40
N SER A 139 -2.72 -3.79 -7.97
CA SER A 139 -2.29 -5.11 -7.49
C SER A 139 -3.01 -5.53 -6.20
N SER A 140 -3.37 -4.58 -5.32
CA SER A 140 -4.07 -4.86 -4.06
C SER A 140 -5.47 -5.42 -4.27
N TYR A 141 -6.14 -5.02 -5.35
CA TYR A 141 -7.45 -5.53 -5.75
C TYR A 141 -7.37 -6.85 -6.52
N PHE A 142 -6.23 -7.17 -7.10
CA PHE A 142 -6.09 -8.32 -7.99
C PHE A 142 -6.38 -9.67 -7.31
N PRO A 143 -5.89 -9.97 -6.07
CA PRO A 143 -6.26 -11.18 -5.36
C PRO A 143 -7.75 -11.28 -5.04
N TRP A 144 -8.37 -10.19 -4.59
CA TRP A 144 -9.80 -10.14 -4.26
C TRP A 144 -10.66 -10.50 -5.47
N LEU A 145 -10.33 -9.94 -6.62
CA LEU A 145 -11.10 -10.16 -7.83
C LEU A 145 -10.76 -11.50 -8.51
N THR A 146 -9.58 -12.08 -8.23
CA THR A 146 -9.10 -13.32 -8.88
C THR A 146 -9.36 -14.60 -8.11
N VAL A 147 -9.23 -14.55 -6.79
CA VAL A 147 -9.42 -15.72 -5.92
C VAL A 147 -10.81 -15.70 -5.29
N GLY A 148 -11.42 -14.52 -5.11
CA GLY A 148 -12.76 -14.40 -4.53
C GLY A 148 -13.80 -15.17 -5.34
N THR A 149 -14.73 -15.82 -4.64
CA THR A 149 -15.90 -16.52 -5.22
C THR A 149 -16.96 -15.52 -5.71
N LEU A 150 -16.52 -14.48 -6.41
CA LEU A 150 -17.38 -13.45 -6.97
C LEU A 150 -18.02 -14.05 -8.23
N SER A 151 -19.27 -14.50 -8.10
CA SER A 151 -20.06 -15.14 -9.17
C SER A 151 -20.52 -14.15 -10.26
N CYS A 152 -20.34 -12.85 -10.05
CA CYS A 152 -20.80 -11.82 -10.97
C CYS A 152 -19.76 -11.52 -12.05
N TRP A 153 -20.12 -11.72 -13.32
CA TRP A 153 -19.31 -11.38 -14.49
C TRP A 153 -18.77 -9.94 -14.45
N MET A 154 -19.56 -8.98 -13.93
CA MET A 154 -19.18 -7.58 -13.81
C MET A 154 -17.97 -7.37 -12.88
N LEU A 155 -17.82 -8.17 -11.82
CA LEU A 155 -16.68 -8.09 -10.91
C LEU A 155 -15.41 -8.70 -11.53
N ARG A 156 -15.55 -9.64 -12.46
CA ARG A 156 -14.42 -10.21 -13.19
C ARG A 156 -13.77 -9.17 -14.11
N GLU A 157 -14.58 -8.41 -14.83
CA GLU A 157 -14.11 -7.36 -15.74
C GLU A 157 -13.56 -6.12 -15.04
N LEU A 158 -13.98 -5.87 -13.79
CA LEU A 158 -13.47 -4.76 -12.96
C LEU A 158 -11.93 -4.78 -12.83
N ARG A 159 -11.29 -5.96 -12.89
CA ARG A 159 -9.83 -6.08 -12.89
C ARG A 159 -9.19 -5.28 -14.02
N TRP A 160 -9.69 -5.44 -15.25
CA TRP A 160 -9.15 -4.77 -16.41
C TRP A 160 -9.38 -3.27 -16.35
N VAL A 161 -10.53 -2.85 -15.83
CA VAL A 161 -10.83 -1.42 -15.59
C VAL A 161 -9.83 -0.81 -14.61
N ILE A 162 -9.52 -1.49 -13.50
CA ILE A 162 -8.55 -1.00 -12.51
C ILE A 162 -7.15 -0.89 -13.12
N TRP A 163 -6.70 -1.91 -13.87
CA TRP A 163 -5.40 -1.86 -14.54
C TRP A 163 -5.33 -0.78 -15.63
N LEU A 164 -6.42 -0.58 -16.38
CA LEU A 164 -6.52 0.52 -17.35
C LEU A 164 -6.41 1.87 -16.65
N LEU A 165 -7.14 2.08 -15.56
CA LEU A 165 -7.07 3.31 -14.76
C LEU A 165 -5.67 3.51 -14.16
N ALA A 166 -4.98 2.45 -13.74
CA ALA A 166 -3.61 2.52 -13.26
C ALA A 166 -2.64 2.98 -14.37
N VAL A 167 -2.75 2.40 -15.58
CA VAL A 167 -1.95 2.83 -16.74
C VAL A 167 -2.24 4.29 -17.08
N LEU A 168 -3.51 4.69 -17.16
CA LEU A 168 -3.90 6.07 -17.42
C LEU A 168 -3.37 7.04 -16.35
N GLY A 169 -3.45 6.66 -15.08
CA GLY A 169 -2.91 7.43 -13.96
C GLY A 169 -1.39 7.61 -14.05
N ILE A 170 -0.67 6.52 -14.35
CA ILE A 170 0.79 6.56 -14.57
C ILE A 170 1.12 7.45 -15.77
N THR A 171 0.46 7.27 -16.92
CA THR A 171 0.69 8.09 -18.12
C THR A 171 0.44 9.56 -17.83
N TYR A 172 -0.67 9.89 -17.17
CA TYR A 172 -0.97 11.25 -16.73
C TYR A 172 0.15 11.81 -15.83
N GLN A 173 0.57 11.04 -14.83
CA GLN A 173 1.64 11.42 -13.90
C GLN A 173 2.97 11.65 -14.62
N GLN A 174 3.30 10.86 -15.64
CA GLN A 174 4.52 11.02 -16.43
C GLN A 174 4.47 12.26 -17.34
N ILE A 175 3.31 12.59 -17.93
CA ILE A 175 3.17 13.73 -18.87
C ILE A 175 3.10 15.07 -18.11
N PHE A 176 2.27 15.16 -17.07
CA PHE A 176 1.93 16.43 -16.42
C PHE A 176 2.78 16.75 -15.18
N HIS A 177 3.73 15.88 -14.81
CA HIS A 177 4.77 16.07 -13.80
C HIS A 177 4.46 17.12 -12.71
N GLU A 178 3.68 16.74 -11.69
CA GLU A 178 3.26 17.58 -10.55
C GLU A 178 2.42 18.82 -10.82
N ARG A 179 2.05 19.12 -12.07
CA ARG A 179 1.31 20.34 -12.39
C ARG A 179 -0.05 20.43 -11.70
N TYR A 180 -0.78 19.32 -11.53
CA TYR A 180 -2.06 19.29 -10.83
C TYR A 180 -2.09 18.23 -9.73
N LYS A 181 -1.55 18.58 -8.56
CA LYS A 181 -1.48 17.72 -7.37
C LYS A 181 -2.84 17.26 -6.85
N MET A 182 -3.86 18.13 -6.96
CA MET A 182 -5.23 17.79 -6.53
C MET A 182 -5.88 16.75 -7.44
N LEU A 183 -5.64 16.81 -8.75
CA LEU A 183 -6.17 15.82 -9.69
C LEU A 183 -5.51 14.46 -9.45
N GLU A 184 -4.21 14.44 -9.21
CA GLU A 184 -3.50 13.22 -8.86
C GLU A 184 -4.06 12.58 -7.57
N LEU A 185 -4.27 13.38 -6.52
CA LEU A 185 -4.91 12.92 -5.29
C LEU A 185 -6.32 12.36 -5.54
N LEU A 186 -7.12 13.04 -6.36
CA LEU A 186 -8.45 12.58 -6.75
C LEU A 186 -8.38 11.23 -7.48
N LEU A 187 -7.44 11.07 -8.42
CA LEU A 187 -7.24 9.81 -9.16
C LEU A 187 -6.88 8.67 -8.21
N TYR A 188 -5.98 8.90 -7.24
CA TYR A 188 -5.67 7.90 -6.21
C TYR A 188 -6.91 7.54 -5.39
N LEU A 189 -7.69 8.53 -4.98
CA LEU A 189 -8.88 8.31 -4.16
C LEU A 189 -9.96 7.53 -4.91
N VAL A 190 -10.21 7.87 -6.18
CA VAL A 190 -11.19 7.17 -7.03
C VAL A 190 -10.75 5.73 -7.30
N MET A 191 -9.49 5.52 -7.66
CA MET A 191 -8.93 4.16 -7.83
C MET A 191 -8.94 3.36 -6.52
N GLY A 192 -8.69 4.02 -5.40
CA GLY A 192 -8.61 3.41 -4.08
C GLY A 192 -9.96 3.14 -3.43
N LEU A 193 -10.99 3.96 -3.66
CA LEU A 193 -12.30 3.80 -3.01
C LEU A 193 -13.37 3.20 -3.92
N GLY A 194 -13.33 3.47 -5.22
CA GLY A 194 -14.35 3.01 -6.17
C GLY A 194 -14.48 1.49 -6.18
N PRO A 195 -13.41 0.73 -6.48
CA PRO A 195 -13.43 -0.73 -6.45
C PRO A 195 -13.80 -1.30 -5.08
N ALA A 196 -13.28 -0.72 -3.98
CA ALA A 196 -13.63 -1.15 -2.63
C ALA A 196 -15.13 -1.04 -2.36
N ALA A 197 -15.76 0.08 -2.72
CA ALA A 197 -17.20 0.28 -2.54
C ALA A 197 -18.01 -0.75 -3.34
N ILE A 198 -17.62 -1.04 -4.59
CA ILE A 198 -18.28 -2.04 -5.43
C ILE A 198 -18.15 -3.44 -4.80
N ILE A 199 -16.96 -3.82 -4.35
CA ILE A 199 -16.71 -5.13 -3.73
C ILE A 199 -17.53 -5.27 -2.43
N VAL A 200 -17.51 -4.28 -1.55
CA VAL A 200 -18.25 -4.32 -0.28
C VAL A 200 -19.76 -4.40 -0.53
N THR A 201 -20.30 -3.54 -1.38
CA THR A 201 -21.74 -3.54 -1.69
C THR A 201 -22.20 -4.84 -2.35
N SER A 202 -21.37 -5.43 -3.21
CA SER A 202 -21.68 -6.72 -3.87
C SER A 202 -21.72 -7.91 -2.89
N ASN A 203 -20.91 -7.89 -1.83
CA ASN A 203 -20.89 -8.93 -0.81
C ASN A 203 -22.03 -8.81 0.21
N VAL A 204 -22.53 -7.59 0.47
CA VAL A 204 -23.63 -7.34 1.42
C VAL A 204 -25.01 -7.63 0.83
N ARG A 205 -25.20 -7.39 -0.48
CA ARG A 205 -26.50 -7.52 -1.16
C ARG A 205 -27.16 -8.92 -1.00
N PRO A 206 -26.45 -10.06 -1.11
CA PRO A 206 -27.04 -11.38 -0.91
C PRO A 206 -27.52 -11.63 0.53
N TRP A 207 -26.80 -11.10 1.52
CA TRP A 207 -27.16 -11.26 2.94
C TRP A 207 -28.44 -10.50 3.28
N LEU A 208 -28.58 -9.27 2.80
CA LEU A 208 -29.82 -8.49 2.95
C LEU A 208 -31.02 -9.14 2.27
N GLY A 209 -30.82 -9.69 1.06
CA GLY A 209 -31.88 -10.40 0.34
C GLY A 209 -32.37 -11.63 1.11
N ASN A 210 -31.45 -12.42 1.67
CA ASN A 210 -31.80 -13.61 2.46
C ASN A 210 -32.49 -13.25 3.78
N LEU A 211 -32.06 -12.17 4.46
CA LEU A 211 -32.65 -11.74 5.72
C LEU A 211 -34.10 -11.28 5.55
N LEU A 212 -34.37 -10.52 4.47
CA LEU A 212 -35.72 -10.06 4.12
C LEU A 212 -36.64 -11.22 3.69
N PHE A 213 -36.12 -12.20 2.93
CA PHE A 213 -36.88 -13.39 2.56
C PHE A 213 -37.13 -14.35 3.73
N SER A 214 -36.25 -14.39 4.72
CA SER A 214 -36.45 -15.21 5.94
C SER A 214 -37.39 -14.59 6.97
N ALA A 215 -37.74 -13.31 6.80
CA ALA A 215 -38.64 -12.56 7.68
C ALA A 215 -40.08 -12.47 7.14
N LEU A 216 -40.34 -13.04 5.96
CA LEU A 216 -41.65 -13.20 5.31
C LEU A 216 -42.05 -14.68 5.33
#